data_AF-A0A0F9GPZ2-F1
#
_entry.id   AF-A0A0F9GPZ2-F1
#
_cell.length_a   1.000
_cell.length_b   1.000
_cell.length_c   1.000
_cell.angle_alpha   90.00
_cell.angle_beta   90.00
_cell.angle_gamma   90.00
#
_symmetry.space_group_name_H-M   'P 1'
#
loop_
_entity.id
_entity.type
_entity.pdbx_description
1 polymer ?
#
loop_
_entity_poly.entity_id
_entity_poly.type
_entity_poly.pdbx_seq_one_letter_code
_entity_poly.pdbx_strand_id
1 'polypeptide(L)'
;MDKKEQHLPYFKNLLTAAKDFYLKHGKILLYTGVVLPLVISILVYFAINKREGFRDDSIDYLNRDLIEGINHYRLENYERARILLKRASVGSNRKKMDSIAFLYLGNIEYKGGNYSGAIEYFQESLSYDKKNVFA
;
A
#
# COMPACT_ATOMS: atom_id res chain seq x y z
N MET A 1 33.87 -56.01 -30.73
CA MET A 1 32.57 -55.39 -31.05
C MET A 1 32.32 -54.31 -30.02
N ASP A 2 32.44 -53.05 -30.45
CA ASP A 2 32.51 -51.87 -29.58
C ASP A 2 31.11 -51.47 -29.10
N LYS A 3 30.92 -51.34 -27.77
CA LYS A 3 29.63 -51.00 -27.13
C LYS A 3 29.07 -49.65 -27.61
N LYS A 4 29.88 -48.80 -28.26
CA LYS A 4 29.44 -47.52 -28.83
C LYS A 4 28.47 -47.65 -30.01
N GLU A 5 28.49 -48.76 -30.75
CA GLU A 5 27.66 -48.91 -31.96
C GLU A 5 26.20 -49.29 -31.68
N GLN A 6 25.91 -49.91 -30.53
CA GLN A 6 24.54 -50.32 -30.17
C GLN A 6 23.68 -49.19 -29.61
N HIS A 7 24.26 -48.15 -29.01
CA HIS A 7 23.50 -47.04 -28.40
C HIS A 7 23.17 -45.89 -29.36
N LEU A 8 23.88 -45.81 -30.50
CA LEU A 8 23.68 -44.80 -31.53
C LEU A 8 22.25 -44.79 -32.14
N PRO A 9 21.62 -45.94 -32.48
CA PRO A 9 20.25 -45.96 -32.99
C PRO A 9 19.20 -45.58 -31.94
N TYR A 10 19.39 -45.95 -30.67
CA TYR A 10 18.47 -45.58 -29.58
C TYR A 10 18.47 -44.08 -29.32
N PHE A 11 19.66 -43.46 -29.31
CA PHE A 11 19.80 -42.02 -29.16
C PHE A 11 19.17 -41.26 -30.34
N LYS A 12 19.37 -41.74 -31.57
CA LYS A 12 18.73 -41.17 -32.77
C LYS A 12 17.20 -41.29 -32.69
N ASN A 13 16.66 -42.44 -32.33
CA ASN A 13 15.21 -42.63 -32.20
C ASN A 13 14.60 -41.76 -31.09
N LEU A 14 15.31 -41.58 -29.98
CA LEU A 14 14.89 -40.68 -28.90
C LEU A 14 14.85 -39.22 -29.36
N LEU A 15 15.88 -38.77 -30.10
CA LEU A 15 15.92 -37.43 -30.69
C LEU A 15 14.78 -37.21 -31.68
N THR A 16 14.47 -38.20 -32.53
CA THR A 16 13.37 -38.11 -33.48
C THR A 16 12.02 -38.04 -32.77
N ALA A 17 11.79 -38.90 -31.76
CA ALA A 17 10.58 -38.89 -30.96
C ALA A 17 10.40 -37.57 -30.19
N ALA A 18 11.49 -37.03 -29.62
CA ALA A 18 11.48 -35.73 -28.95
C ALA A 18 11.18 -34.57 -29.92
N LYS A 19 11.75 -34.63 -31.14
CA LYS A 19 11.48 -33.65 -32.20
C LYS A 19 10.02 -33.70 -32.67
N ASP A 20 9.48 -34.89 -32.89
CA ASP A 20 8.08 -35.08 -33.31
C ASP A 20 7.10 -34.65 -32.22
N PHE A 21 7.42 -34.94 -30.95
CA PHE A 21 6.66 -34.44 -29.81
C PHE A 21 6.70 -32.91 -29.72
N TYR A 22 7.87 -32.30 -29.89
CA TYR A 22 8.02 -30.84 -29.90
C TYR A 22 7.32 -30.19 -31.11
N LEU A 23 7.33 -30.80 -32.29
CA LEU A 23 6.60 -30.28 -33.46
C LEU A 23 5.08 -30.38 -33.26
N LYS A 24 4.61 -31.47 -32.65
CA LYS A 24 3.19 -31.72 -32.40
C LYS A 24 2.61 -30.89 -31.25
N HIS A 25 3.40 -30.63 -30.21
CA HIS A 25 2.94 -29.97 -28.97
C HIS A 25 3.71 -28.69 -28.61
N GLY A 26 4.60 -28.22 -29.48
CA GLY A 26 5.50 -27.09 -29.21
C GLY A 26 4.77 -25.80 -28.88
N LYS A 27 3.63 -25.52 -29.52
CA LYS A 27 2.79 -24.37 -29.16
C LYS A 27 2.23 -24.50 -27.74
N ILE A 28 1.75 -25.68 -27.36
CA ILE A 28 1.21 -25.95 -26.01
C ILE A 28 2.33 -25.79 -24.97
N LEU A 29 3.52 -26.35 -25.23
CA LEU A 29 4.70 -26.19 -24.37
C LEU A 29 5.11 -24.73 -24.22
N LEU A 30 5.10 -23.96 -25.32
CA LEU A 30 5.41 -22.54 -25.31
C LEU A 30 4.37 -21.74 -24.48
N TYR A 31 3.07 -22.02 -24.67
CA TYR A 31 2.01 -21.39 -23.90
C TYR A 31 2.10 -21.76 -22.42
N THR A 32 2.39 -23.02 -22.07
CA THR A 32 2.58 -23.40 -20.66
C THR A 32 3.82 -22.75 -20.05
N GLY A 33 4.89 -22.54 -20.82
CA GLY A 33 6.11 -21.91 -20.34
C GLY A 33 5.99 -20.40 -20.14
N VAL A 34 5.06 -19.72 -20.83
CA VAL A 34 4.92 -18.25 -20.78
C VAL A 34 3.67 -17.81 -20.02
N VAL A 35 2.52 -18.43 -20.30
CA VAL A 35 1.22 -18.02 -19.73
C VAL A 35 1.14 -18.39 -18.25
N LEU A 36 1.66 -19.55 -17.88
CA LEU A 36 1.59 -20.06 -16.51
C LEU A 36 2.39 -19.19 -15.51
N PRO A 37 3.65 -18.79 -15.77
CA PRO A 37 4.33 -17.84 -14.89
C PRO A 37 3.68 -16.45 -14.89
N LEU A 38 3.15 -15.96 -16.01
CA LEU A 38 2.41 -14.69 -16.05
C LEU A 38 1.20 -14.69 -15.11
N VAL A 39 0.39 -15.75 -15.16
CA VAL A 39 -0.78 -15.89 -14.27
C VAL A 39 -0.34 -15.99 -12.82
N ILE A 40 0.73 -16.75 -12.51
CA ILE A 40 1.29 -16.83 -11.16
C ILE A 40 1.77 -15.45 -10.70
N SER A 41 2.50 -14.69 -11.52
CA SER A 41 2.97 -13.34 -11.20
C SER A 41 1.81 -12.40 -10.89
N ILE A 42 0.71 -12.47 -11.65
CA ILE A 42 -0.49 -11.66 -11.42
C ILE A 42 -1.14 -12.06 -10.08
N LEU A 43 -1.29 -13.35 -9.80
CA LEU A 43 -1.86 -13.83 -8.54
C LEU A 43 -1.00 -13.45 -7.33
N VAL A 44 0.33 -13.55 -7.44
CA VAL A 44 1.27 -13.13 -6.41
C VAL A 44 1.18 -11.62 -6.18
N TYR A 45 1.13 -10.81 -7.24
CA TYR A 45 0.93 -9.37 -7.14
C TYR A 45 -0.35 -9.02 -6.37
N PHE A 46 -1.48 -9.64 -6.72
CA PHE A 46 -2.74 -9.41 -5.99
C PHE A 46 -2.70 -9.94 -4.56
N ALA A 47 -2.03 -11.06 -4.29
CA ALA A 47 -1.90 -11.61 -2.94
C ALA A 47 -1.05 -10.72 -2.03
N ILE A 48 0.02 -10.12 -2.57
CA ILE A 48 0.84 -9.13 -1.87
C ILE A 48 0.02 -7.86 -1.63
N ASN A 49 -0.63 -7.31 -2.66
CA ASN A 49 -1.48 -6.11 -2.54
C ASN A 49 -2.69 -6.31 -1.62
N LYS A 50 -3.17 -7.55 -1.41
CA LYS A 50 -4.26 -7.84 -0.48
C LYS A 50 -3.78 -7.96 0.98
N ARG A 51 -2.51 -8.35 1.19
CA ARG A 51 -1.91 -8.47 2.54
C ARG A 51 -1.34 -7.14 3.03
N GLU A 52 -0.79 -6.36 2.12
CA GLU A 52 -0.49 -4.96 2.37
C GLU A 52 -1.73 -4.17 1.99
N GLY A 53 -2.71 -4.12 2.90
CA GLY A 53 -3.52 -2.92 2.98
C GLY A 53 -2.51 -1.78 3.06
N PHE A 54 -2.35 -1.07 1.94
CA PHE A 54 -1.41 0.02 1.77
C PHE A 54 -1.39 0.76 3.10
N ARG A 55 -0.26 0.69 3.82
CA ARG A 55 0.07 1.71 4.80
C ARG A 55 0.22 2.96 3.96
N ASP A 56 -0.92 3.56 3.67
CA ASP A 56 -1.00 4.85 3.03
C ASP A 56 -0.57 5.84 4.10
N ASP A 57 0.75 5.86 4.32
CA ASP A 57 1.47 6.84 5.12
C ASP A 57 1.78 8.07 4.24
N SER A 58 1.27 8.09 2.99
CA SER A 58 1.09 9.35 2.30
C SER A 58 0.00 10.11 3.03
N ILE A 59 0.37 11.22 3.65
CA ILE A 59 -0.59 12.25 4.00
C ILE A 59 -1.24 12.60 2.66
N ASP A 60 -2.44 12.07 2.43
CA ASP A 60 -3.16 12.26 1.18
C ASP A 60 -3.27 13.78 0.96
N TYR A 61 -2.47 14.29 0.01
CA TYR A 61 -2.27 15.71 -0.29
C TYR A 61 -3.56 16.41 -0.72
N LEU A 62 -4.69 15.69 -0.76
CA LEU A 62 -5.99 16.17 -1.21
C LEU A 62 -6.73 17.07 -0.22
N ASN A 63 -6.40 17.07 1.08
CA ASN A 63 -7.11 17.95 2.01
C ASN A 63 -6.37 19.28 2.22
N ARG A 64 -6.68 20.21 1.31
CA ARG A 64 -6.23 21.60 1.37
C ARG A 64 -6.47 22.24 2.74
N ASP A 65 -7.62 22.01 3.37
CA ASP A 65 -7.95 22.63 4.66
C ASP A 65 -7.04 22.11 5.79
N LEU A 66 -6.69 20.81 5.79
CA LEU A 66 -5.76 20.27 6.78
C LEU A 66 -4.37 20.89 6.64
N ILE A 67 -3.85 20.94 5.41
CA ILE A 67 -2.52 21.50 5.14
C ILE A 67 -2.48 23.00 5.47
N GLU A 68 -3.49 23.75 5.01
CA GLU A 68 -3.60 25.19 5.29
C GLU A 68 -3.75 25.43 6.81
N GLY A 69 -4.53 24.60 7.50
CA GLY A 69 -4.69 24.64 8.95
C GLY A 69 -3.38 24.41 9.73
N ILE A 70 -2.61 23.37 9.35
CA ILE A 70 -1.30 23.09 9.94
C ILE A 70 -0.30 24.22 9.66
N ASN A 71 -0.32 24.79 8.45
CA ASN A 71 0.53 25.93 8.12
C ASN A 71 0.18 27.15 8.96
N HIS A 72 -1.12 27.45 9.13
CA HIS A 72 -1.54 28.54 10.02
C HIS A 72 -1.15 28.28 11.48
N TYR A 73 -1.20 27.03 11.95
CA TYR A 73 -0.70 26.67 13.28
C TYR A 73 0.80 26.96 13.43
N ARG A 74 1.62 26.61 12.43
CA ARG A 74 3.06 26.89 12.41
C ARG A 74 3.38 28.39 12.39
N LEU A 75 2.49 29.17 11.80
CA LEU A 75 2.56 30.64 11.78
C LEU A 75 1.90 31.28 13.02
N GLU A 76 1.54 30.47 14.03
CA GLU A 76 0.87 30.91 15.27
C GLU A 76 -0.47 31.63 15.06
N ASN A 77 -1.05 31.49 13.87
CA ASN A 77 -2.38 32.00 13.54
C ASN A 77 -3.44 31.01 14.03
N TYR A 78 -3.50 30.82 15.35
CA TYR A 78 -4.28 29.74 15.99
C TYR A 78 -5.77 29.80 15.69
N GLU A 79 -6.36 30.99 15.55
CA GLU A 79 -7.77 31.13 15.19
C GLU A 79 -8.07 30.57 13.79
N ARG A 80 -7.24 30.94 12.82
CA ARG A 80 -7.41 30.46 11.44
C ARG A 80 -7.10 28.98 11.33
N ALA A 81 -6.07 28.52 12.04
CA ALA A 81 -5.75 27.09 12.15
C ALA A 81 -6.94 26.29 12.69
N ARG A 82 -7.54 26.74 13.79
CA ARG A 82 -8.70 26.09 14.42
C ARG A 82 -9.87 25.92 13.46
N ILE A 83 -10.22 26.97 12.71
CA ILE A 83 -11.32 26.93 11.73
C ILE A 83 -11.05 25.89 10.63
N LEU A 84 -9.84 25.92 10.06
CA LEU A 84 -9.45 25.03 8.97
C LEU A 84 -9.35 23.57 9.42
N LEU A 85 -8.77 23.32 10.60
CA LEU A 85 -8.66 21.98 11.19
C LEU A 85 -10.04 21.39 11.52
N LYS A 86 -10.96 22.18 12.06
CA LYS A 86 -12.36 21.74 12.27
C LYS A 86 -13.08 21.44 10.97
N ARG A 87 -12.85 22.24 9.92
CA ARG A 87 -13.40 21.96 8.59
C ARG A 87 -12.83 20.67 8.00
N ALA A 88 -11.54 20.44 8.21
CA ALA A 88 -10.86 19.24 7.72
C ALA A 88 -11.39 17.95 8.37
N SER A 89 -11.81 17.99 9.64
CA SER A 89 -12.37 16.82 10.34
C SER A 89 -13.86 16.56 10.07
N VAL A 90 -14.63 17.57 9.65
CA VAL A 90 -16.06 17.41 9.34
C VAL A 90 -16.24 16.90 7.90
N GLY A 91 -16.82 15.70 7.76
CA GLY A 91 -17.15 15.11 6.45
C GLY A 91 -16.07 14.19 5.86
N SER A 92 -15.06 13.89 6.67
CA SER A 92 -13.98 12.97 6.33
C SER A 92 -14.34 11.53 6.77
N ASN A 93 -14.39 10.59 5.83
CA ASN A 93 -14.34 9.15 6.15
C ASN A 93 -12.89 8.67 6.38
N ARG A 94 -11.96 9.60 6.68
CA ARG A 94 -10.51 9.38 6.66
C ARG A 94 -9.96 9.52 8.07
N LYS A 95 -10.10 8.44 8.85
CA LYS A 95 -9.70 8.40 10.27
C LYS A 95 -8.30 8.97 10.55
N LYS A 96 -7.28 8.66 9.73
CA LYS A 96 -5.92 9.22 9.91
C LYS A 96 -5.92 10.75 9.85
N MET A 97 -6.69 11.33 8.94
CA MET A 97 -6.78 12.77 8.74
C MET A 97 -7.49 13.45 9.91
N ASP A 98 -8.58 12.85 10.39
CA ASP A 98 -9.30 13.33 11.58
C ASP A 98 -8.37 13.30 12.79
N SER A 99 -7.64 12.20 12.97
CA SER A 99 -6.64 12.08 14.04
C SER A 99 -5.63 13.24 14.00
N ILE A 100 -5.06 13.55 12.83
CA ILE A 100 -4.12 14.67 12.69
C ILE A 100 -4.81 16.00 12.99
N ALA A 101 -6.02 16.24 12.48
CA ALA A 101 -6.74 17.49 12.72
C ALA A 101 -6.99 17.71 14.23
N PHE A 102 -7.46 16.69 14.93
CA PHE A 102 -7.70 16.72 16.37
C PHE A 102 -6.41 16.87 17.19
N LEU A 103 -5.31 16.23 16.77
CA LEU A 103 -3.98 16.46 17.36
C LEU A 103 -3.60 17.95 17.32
N TYR A 104 -3.72 18.62 16.18
CA TYR A 104 -3.37 20.03 16.08
C TYR A 104 -4.35 20.94 16.83
N LEU A 105 -5.64 20.59 16.92
CA LEU A 105 -6.60 21.28 17.78
C LEU A 105 -6.22 21.17 19.26
N GLY A 106 -5.81 19.99 19.72
CA GLY A 106 -5.32 19.79 21.09
C GLY A 106 -4.06 20.61 21.37
N ASN A 107 -3.13 20.68 20.42
CA ASN A 107 -1.94 21.53 20.53
C ASN A 107 -2.28 23.02 20.62
N ILE A 108 -3.32 23.48 19.90
CA ILE A 108 -3.80 24.85 19.98
C ILE A 108 -4.37 25.15 21.38
N GLU A 109 -5.21 24.26 21.92
CA GLU A 109 -5.75 24.41 23.29
C GLU A 109 -4.65 24.41 24.34
N TYR A 110 -3.67 23.51 24.20
CA TYR A 110 -2.53 23.41 25.10
C TYR A 110 -1.73 24.72 25.13
N LYS A 111 -1.45 25.30 23.96
CA LYS A 111 -0.77 26.60 23.85
C LYS A 111 -1.59 27.76 24.39
N GLY A 112 -2.92 27.67 24.32
CA GLY A 112 -3.85 28.63 24.92
C GLY A 112 -4.03 28.48 26.43
N GLY A 113 -3.42 27.47 27.06
CA GLY A 113 -3.55 27.19 28.50
C GLY A 113 -4.82 26.40 28.88
N ASN A 114 -5.64 25.99 27.90
CA ASN A 114 -6.81 25.16 28.13
C ASN A 114 -6.42 23.68 28.12
N TYR A 115 -5.79 23.22 29.21
CA TYR A 115 -5.28 21.85 29.30
C TYR A 115 -6.39 20.79 29.29
N SER A 116 -7.55 21.08 29.87
CA SER A 116 -8.72 20.20 29.83
C SER A 116 -9.20 19.98 28.39
N GLY A 117 -9.36 21.05 27.61
CA GLY A 117 -9.76 20.94 26.21
C GLY A 117 -8.69 20.28 25.34
N ALA A 118 -7.40 20.49 25.66
CA ALA A 118 -6.31 19.80 24.98
C ALA A 118 -6.40 18.28 25.15
N ILE A 119 -6.63 17.81 26.38
CA ILE A 119 -6.78 16.38 26.69
C ILE A 119 -7.95 15.78 25.93
N GLU A 120 -9.10 16.45 25.88
CA GLU A 120 -10.26 15.98 25.12
C GLU A 120 -9.92 15.79 23.63
N TYR A 121 -9.25 16.77 23.02
CA TYR A 121 -8.86 16.66 21.61
C TYR A 121 -7.79 15.60 21.35
N PHE A 122 -6.85 15.39 22.25
CA PHE A 122 -5.87 14.31 22.12
C PHE A 122 -6.52 12.92 22.23
N GLN A 123 -7.47 12.76 23.16
CA GLN A 123 -8.26 11.52 23.26
C GLN A 123 -9.11 11.28 22.02
N GLU A 124 -9.72 12.33 21.47
CA GLU A 124 -10.47 12.25 20.23
C GLU A 124 -9.56 11.86 19.06
N SER A 125 -8.36 12.44 18.95
CA SER A 125 -7.34 12.05 17.96
C SER A 125 -7.01 10.55 18.02
N LEU A 126 -6.77 10.02 19.22
CA LEU A 126 -6.48 8.59 19.44
C LEU A 126 -7.69 7.68 19.16
N SER A 127 -8.91 8.20 19.26
CA SER A 127 -10.12 7.45 18.90
C SER A 127 -10.18 7.14 17.41
N TYR A 128 -9.64 8.04 16.56
CA TYR A 128 -9.55 7.86 15.12
C TYR A 128 -8.31 7.03 14.71
N ASP A 129 -7.15 7.31 15.29
CA ASP A 129 -5.93 6.52 15.09
C ASP A 129 -5.19 6.26 16.41
N LYS A 130 -5.42 5.06 16.96
CA LYS A 130 -4.77 4.59 18.21
C LYS A 130 -3.25 4.49 18.12
N LYS A 131 -2.68 4.53 16.90
CA LYS A 131 -1.23 4.47 16.67
C LYS A 131 -0.60 5.84 16.45
N ASN A 132 -1.38 6.92 16.52
CA ASN A 132 -0.85 8.26 16.41
C ASN A 132 -0.01 8.59 17.66
N VAL A 133 1.30 8.39 17.56
CA VAL A 133 2.26 8.63 18.65
C VAL A 133 2.51 10.12 18.96
N PHE A 134 1.97 11.02 18.13
CA PHE A 134 2.10 12.45 18.33
C PHE A 134 0.94 13.04 19.15
N ALA A 135 -0.14 12.26 19.34
CA ALA A 135 -1.32 12.63 20.14
C ALA A 135 -1.10 12.45 21.63
#